data_AF-A0A959N3I5-F1
#
_entry.id   AF-A0A959N3I5-F1
#
_cell.length_a   1.000
_cell.length_b   1.000
_cell.length_c   1.000
_cell.angle_alpha   90.00
_cell.angle_beta   90.00
_cell.angle_gamma   90.00
#
_symmetry.space_group_name_H-M   'P 1'
#
loop_
_entity.id
_entity.type
_entity.pdbx_description
1 polymer ?
#
loop_
_entity_poly.entity_id
_entity_poly.type
_entity_poly.pdbx_seq_one_letter_code
_entity_poly.pdbx_strand_id
1 'polypeptide(L)'
;MKNLVLSFFICLMLFILSGCSSTQSTMYKPSDGDTGWNINVTKKANITDEFICTINDSVVVSSSFPFIGDNFEKTGTYRGKKVKMNGFKNSTTVTDANGKIQTTDKYQIRIFIDDSLVDKFDF
;
A
#
# COMPACT_ATOMS: atom_id res chain seq x y z
N MET A 1 -29.45 -12.53 26.45
CA MET A 1 -29.39 -12.97 25.03
C MET A 1 -29.12 -11.83 24.04
N LYS A 2 -29.73 -10.63 24.16
CA LYS A 2 -29.46 -9.49 23.25
C LYS A 2 -27.99 -9.04 23.19
N ASN A 3 -27.27 -9.04 24.32
CA ASN A 3 -25.86 -8.64 24.38
C ASN A 3 -24.88 -9.66 23.75
N LEU A 4 -25.28 -10.94 23.67
CA LEU A 4 -24.48 -12.00 23.05
C LEU A 4 -24.56 -11.90 21.51
N VAL A 5 -25.75 -11.60 20.99
CA VAL A 5 -25.99 -11.37 19.56
C VAL A 5 -25.28 -10.10 19.08
N LEU A 6 -25.35 -9.01 19.87
CA LEU A 6 -24.65 -7.76 19.53
C LEU A 6 -23.12 -7.92 19.55
N SER A 7 -22.57 -8.64 20.53
CA SER A 7 -21.13 -8.94 20.56
C SER A 7 -20.70 -9.84 19.40
N PHE A 8 -21.55 -10.78 18.97
CA PHE A 8 -21.28 -11.64 17.82
C PHE A 8 -21.24 -10.83 16.51
N PHE A 9 -22.16 -9.88 16.30
CA PHE A 9 -22.13 -8.98 15.15
C PHE A 9 -20.91 -8.04 15.15
N ILE A 10 -20.50 -7.52 16.31
CA ILE A 10 -19.29 -6.68 16.42
C ILE A 10 -18.03 -7.50 16.14
N CYS A 11 -17.94 -8.72 16.67
CA CYS A 11 -16.79 -9.60 16.43
C CYS A 11 -16.72 -10.03 14.95
N LEU A 12 -17.87 -10.35 14.33
CA LEU A 12 -17.94 -10.64 12.90
C LEU A 12 -17.49 -9.44 12.05
N MET A 13 -17.88 -8.21 12.42
CA MET A 13 -17.40 -7.00 11.73
C MET A 13 -15.89 -6.81 11.87
N LEU A 14 -15.31 -7.10 13.04
CA LEU A 14 -13.87 -7.00 13.29
C LEU A 14 -13.06 -8.07 12.54
N PHE A 15 -13.61 -9.27 12.37
CA PHE A 15 -12.98 -10.35 11.58
C PHE A 15 -13.00 -10.09 10.07
N ILE A 16 -13.98 -9.33 9.55
CA ILE A 16 -14.00 -8.95 8.13
C ILE A 16 -12.93 -7.87 7.81
N LEU A 17 -12.39 -7.20 8.83
CA LEU A 17 -11.34 -6.18 8.68
C LEU A 17 -9.92 -6.75 8.69
N SER A 18 -9.72 -8.05 8.95
CA SER A 18 -8.42 -8.70 8.74
C SER A 18 -8.20 -8.97 7.25
N GLY A 19 -8.02 -7.90 6.47
CA GLY A 19 -7.64 -8.01 5.08
C GLY A 19 -6.23 -8.60 4.95
N CYS A 20 -5.99 -9.38 3.90
CA CYS A 20 -4.63 -9.86 3.60
C CYS A 20 -3.71 -8.65 3.38
N SER A 21 -2.55 -8.65 4.03
CA SER A 21 -1.47 -7.72 3.71
C SER A 21 -0.40 -8.42 2.87
N SER A 22 0.25 -7.65 2.01
CA SER A 22 1.39 -8.12 1.23
C SER A 22 2.51 -7.09 1.29
N THR A 23 3.75 -7.56 1.48
CA THR A 23 4.93 -6.70 1.58
C THR A 23 5.95 -7.09 0.52
N GLN A 24 6.53 -6.10 -0.13
CA GLN A 24 7.69 -6.24 -1.01
C GLN A 24 8.81 -5.33 -0.52
N SER A 25 10.06 -5.69 -0.79
CA SER A 25 11.21 -4.99 -0.25
C SER A 25 12.36 -4.88 -1.24
N THR A 26 13.19 -3.86 -1.03
CA THR A 26 14.40 -3.59 -1.82
C THR A 26 15.47 -2.96 -0.94
N MET A 27 16.72 -2.97 -1.40
CA MET A 27 17.85 -2.34 -0.72
C MET A 27 18.32 -1.13 -1.51
N TYR A 28 18.43 0.01 -0.82
CA TYR A 28 18.98 1.24 -1.38
C TYR A 28 20.26 1.61 -0.66
N LYS A 29 21.29 2.04 -1.39
CA LYS A 29 22.51 2.59 -0.80
C LYS A 29 22.59 4.08 -1.13
N PRO A 30 22.40 4.97 -0.15
CA PRO A 30 22.60 6.40 -0.33
C PRO A 30 24.02 6.75 -0.79
N SER A 31 24.16 7.78 -1.62
CA SER A 31 25.44 8.23 -2.18
C SER A 31 26.36 8.93 -1.18
N ASP A 32 25.83 9.37 -0.03
CA ASP A 32 26.55 10.07 1.04
C ASP A 32 27.30 9.12 2.00
N GLY A 33 27.41 7.83 1.66
CA GLY A 33 28.18 6.85 2.42
C GLY A 33 27.43 6.24 3.60
N ASP A 34 26.13 6.54 3.72
CA ASP A 34 25.27 6.04 4.79
C ASP A 34 25.10 4.51 4.73
N THR A 35 24.73 3.90 5.86
CA THR A 35 24.36 2.48 5.91
C THR A 35 23.23 2.19 4.91
N GLY A 36 23.24 1.02 4.28
CA GLY A 36 22.16 0.60 3.37
C GLY A 36 20.79 0.73 4.02
N TRP A 37 19.82 1.19 3.25
CA TRP A 37 18.44 1.37 3.64
C TRP A 37 17.62 0.20 3.12
N ASN A 38 17.02 -0.56 4.04
CA ASN A 38 16.02 -1.55 3.71
C ASN A 38 14.67 -0.83 3.54
N ILE A 39 14.15 -0.82 2.33
CA ILE A 39 12.89 -0.16 1.98
C ILE A 39 11.84 -1.25 1.83
N ASN A 40 10.74 -1.14 2.58
CA ASN A 40 9.60 -2.04 2.43
C ASN A 40 8.37 -1.24 2.02
N VAL A 41 7.61 -1.77 1.07
CA VAL A 41 6.27 -1.29 0.74
C VAL A 41 5.27 -2.36 1.14
N THR A 42 4.35 -2.00 2.03
CA THR A 42 3.28 -2.90 2.49
C THR A 42 1.95 -2.40 1.97
N LYS A 43 1.23 -3.27 1.25
CA LYS A 43 -0.19 -3.09 0.93
C LYS A 43 -1.01 -3.65 2.09
N LYS A 44 -1.87 -2.82 2.67
CA LYS A 44 -2.90 -3.24 3.63
C LYS A 44 -4.26 -3.22 2.94
N ALA A 45 -4.92 -4.36 2.91
CA ALA A 45 -6.31 -4.44 2.46
C ALA A 45 -7.22 -3.80 3.54
N ASN A 46 -7.66 -2.58 3.25
CA ASN A 46 -8.67 -1.82 3.99
C ASN A 46 -9.76 -1.37 2.99
N ILE A 47 -10.72 -0.54 3.43
CA ILE A 47 -11.77 0.03 2.55
C ILE A 47 -11.16 0.77 1.34
N THR A 48 -9.99 1.38 1.52
CA THR A 48 -9.13 1.87 0.45
C THR A 48 -7.78 1.18 0.62
N ASP A 49 -7.24 0.56 -0.44
CA ASP A 49 -5.93 -0.07 -0.37
C ASP A 49 -4.88 0.95 0.09
N GLU A 50 -4.36 0.75 1.31
CA GLU A 50 -3.36 1.61 1.92
C GLU A 50 -1.99 1.03 1.64
N PHE A 51 -1.06 1.90 1.24
CA PHE A 51 0.33 1.56 0.98
C PHE A 51 1.22 2.30 1.97
N ILE A 52 2.07 1.54 2.66
CA ILE A 52 2.97 2.04 3.68
C ILE A 52 4.41 1.76 3.26
N CYS A 53 5.20 2.81 3.10
CA CYS A 53 6.64 2.75 2.90
C CYS A 53 7.35 2.86 4.24
N THR A 54 8.13 1.84 4.60
CA THR A 54 9.07 1.89 5.72
C THR A 54 10.51 1.86 5.24
N ILE A 55 11.39 2.56 5.94
CA ILE A 55 12.84 2.51 5.73
C ILE A 55 13.51 2.13 7.05
N ASN A 56 14.22 1.00 7.08
CA ASN A 56 14.81 0.41 8.29
C ASN A 56 13.80 0.45 9.46
N ASP A 57 12.62 -0.14 9.24
CA ASP A 57 11.51 -0.25 10.20
C ASP A 57 10.79 1.07 10.57
N SER A 58 11.27 2.22 10.10
CA SER A 58 10.60 3.50 10.32
C SER A 58 9.57 3.78 9.24
N VAL A 59 8.31 4.06 9.59
CA VAL A 59 7.30 4.53 8.62
C VAL A 59 7.70 5.90 8.11
N VAL A 60 7.91 6.01 6.79
CA VAL A 60 8.31 7.27 6.15
C VAL A 60 7.16 7.89 5.39
N VAL A 61 6.37 7.07 4.69
CA VAL A 61 5.21 7.52 3.92
C VAL A 61 4.08 6.51 4.07
N SER A 62 2.85 6.97 4.29
CA SER A 62 1.63 6.18 4.09
C SER A 62 0.64 6.94 3.22
N SER A 63 -0.03 6.25 2.31
CA SER A 63 -1.09 6.81 1.48
C SER A 63 -2.02 5.75 0.93
N SER A 64 -3.25 6.15 0.60
CA SER A 64 -4.25 5.31 -0.07
C SER A 64 -4.69 5.96 -1.36
N PHE A 65 -5.20 5.17 -2.29
CA PHE A 65 -5.86 5.71 -3.47
C PHE A 65 -7.10 6.51 -3.07
N PRO A 66 -7.34 7.67 -3.71
CA PRO A 66 -8.59 8.40 -3.50
C PRO A 66 -9.78 7.54 -3.96
N PHE A 67 -10.96 7.82 -3.40
CA PHE A 67 -12.19 7.13 -3.81
C PHE A 67 -12.48 7.31 -5.31
N ILE A 68 -12.17 8.50 -5.83
CA ILE A 68 -12.20 8.82 -7.26
C ILE A 68 -10.77 9.14 -7.69
N GLY A 69 -10.20 8.25 -8.51
CA GLY A 69 -8.86 8.39 -9.05
C GLY A 69 -8.11 7.06 -9.13
N ASP A 70 -7.08 7.05 -9.97
CA ASP A 70 -6.25 5.89 -10.26
C ASP A 70 -4.79 6.11 -9.83
N ASN A 71 -4.49 7.23 -9.17
CA ASN A 71 -3.14 7.55 -8.73
C ASN A 71 -3.13 8.32 -7.41
N PHE A 72 -1.97 8.31 -6.76
CA PHE A 72 -1.65 9.22 -5.67
C PHE A 72 -0.16 9.57 -5.69
N GLU A 73 0.19 10.69 -5.07
CA GLU A 73 1.57 11.07 -4.76
C GLU A 73 1.65 11.56 -3.31
N LYS A 74 2.62 11.05 -2.55
CA LYS A 74 2.85 11.47 -1.17
C LYS A 74 4.35 11.54 -0.88
N THR A 75 4.75 12.59 -0.18
CA THR A 75 6.14 12.82 0.23
C THR A 75 6.28 12.73 1.75
N GLY A 76 7.42 12.18 2.18
CA GLY A 76 7.92 12.20 3.54
C GLY A 76 9.44 12.45 3.54
N THR A 77 10.08 12.26 4.69
CA THR A 77 11.50 12.52 4.87
C THR A 77 12.13 11.41 5.69
N TYR A 78 13.30 10.93 5.28
CA TYR A 78 14.11 9.98 6.05
C TYR A 78 15.57 10.42 6.06
N ARG A 79 16.14 10.61 7.26
CA ARG A 79 17.52 11.10 7.46
C ARG A 79 17.86 12.33 6.62
N GLY A 80 16.94 13.29 6.53
CA GLY A 80 17.12 14.54 5.78
C GLY A 80 16.94 14.43 4.26
N LYS A 81 16.74 13.22 3.72
CA LYS A 81 16.42 13.03 2.29
C LYS A 81 14.93 13.03 2.05
N LYS A 82 14.51 13.56 0.91
CA LYS A 82 13.13 13.55 0.46
C LYS A 82 12.78 12.14 -0.01
N VAL A 83 11.74 11.54 0.57
CA VAL A 83 11.20 10.24 0.13
C VAL A 83 9.84 10.47 -0.48
N LYS A 84 9.67 10.10 -1.75
CA LYS A 84 8.40 10.26 -2.47
C LYS A 84 7.85 8.90 -2.88
N MET A 85 6.56 8.71 -2.66
CA MET A 85 5.82 7.51 -3.02
C MET A 85 4.71 7.86 -4.01
N ASN A 86 4.76 7.25 -5.19
CA ASN A 86 3.74 7.40 -6.22
C ASN A 86 3.04 6.06 -6.41
N GLY A 87 1.72 6.06 -6.29
CA GLY A 87 0.89 4.89 -6.55
C GLY A 87 0.10 5.03 -7.84
N PHE A 88 -0.01 3.95 -8.59
CA PHE A 88 -0.87 3.82 -9.76
C PHE A 88 -1.74 2.56 -9.61
N LYS A 89 -3.03 2.67 -9.91
CA LYS A 89 -4.01 1.58 -9.87
C LYS A 89 -4.53 1.35 -11.28
N ASN A 90 -4.56 0.10 -11.71
CA ASN A 90 -5.17 -0.30 -12.96
C ASN A 90 -6.26 -1.35 -12.67
N SER A 91 -7.50 -0.97 -12.90
CA SER A 91 -8.68 -1.81 -12.67
C SER A 91 -9.14 -2.44 -13.98
N THR A 92 -9.12 -3.76 -14.06
CA THR A 92 -9.65 -4.50 -15.22
C THR A 92 -10.97 -5.17 -14.84
N THR A 93 -12.03 -4.84 -15.58
CA THR A 93 -13.35 -5.45 -15.40
C THR A 93 -13.64 -6.41 -16.56
N VAL A 94 -13.87 -7.68 -16.25
CA VAL A 94 -14.21 -8.72 -17.22
C VAL A 94 -15.60 -9.26 -16.90
N THR A 95 -16.42 -9.43 -17.93
CA THR A 95 -17.68 -10.17 -17.81
C THR A 95 -17.44 -11.57 -18.36
N ASP A 96 -17.64 -12.60 -17.53
CA ASP A 96 -17.47 -13.98 -17.98
C ASP A 96 -18.65 -14.47 -18.83
N ALA A 97 -18.53 -15.67 -19.40
CA ALA A 97 -19.54 -16.27 -20.28
C ALA A 97 -20.90 -16.48 -19.60
N ASN A 98 -20.95 -16.44 -18.26
CA ASN A 98 -22.17 -16.55 -17.47
C ASN A 98 -22.73 -15.18 -17.06
N GLY A 99 -22.16 -14.09 -17.57
CA GLY A 99 -22.58 -12.72 -17.25
C GLY A 99 -22.08 -12.21 -15.90
N LYS A 100 -21.19 -12.93 -15.20
CA LYS A 100 -20.65 -12.47 -13.92
C LYS A 100 -19.53 -11.45 -14.18
N ILE A 101 -19.67 -10.30 -13.55
CA ILE A 101 -18.70 -9.21 -13.58
C ILE A 101 -17.64 -9.47 -12.52
N GLN A 102 -16.37 -9.45 -12.93
CA GLN A 102 -15.21 -9.55 -12.04
C GLN A 102 -14.30 -8.36 -12.28
N THR A 103 -13.97 -7.64 -11.21
CA THR A 103 -12.99 -6.55 -11.23
C THR A 103 -11.71 -7.04 -10.57
N THR A 104 -10.58 -6.87 -11.25
CA THR A 104 -9.25 -7.12 -10.71
C THR A 104 -8.46 -5.83 -10.72
N ASP A 105 -8.01 -5.42 -9.54
CA ASP A 105 -7.15 -4.25 -9.37
C ASP A 105 -5.69 -4.68 -9.28
N LYS A 106 -4.85 -4.02 -10.09
CA LYS A 106 -3.38 -4.14 -10.04
C LYS A 106 -2.80 -2.81 -9.60
N TYR A 107 -1.75 -2.84 -8.79
CA TYR A 107 -1.15 -1.63 -8.23
C TYR A 107 0.32 -1.59 -8.54
N GLN A 108 0.83 -0.41 -8.88
CA GLN A 108 2.25 -0.15 -8.99
C GLN A 108 2.63 0.99 -8.06
N ILE A 109 3.51 0.71 -7.11
CA ILE A 109 4.06 1.71 -6.19
C ILE A 109 5.50 2.00 -6.56
N ARG A 110 5.86 3.27 -6.69
CA ARG A 110 7.22 3.72 -7.00
C ARG A 110 7.75 4.53 -5.83
N ILE A 111 8.97 4.22 -5.41
CA ILE A 111 9.68 4.94 -4.36
C ILE A 111 10.83 5.72 -4.97
N PHE A 112 10.91 7.00 -4.61
CA PHE A 112 11.98 7.89 -5.00
C PHE A 112 12.68 8.44 -3.76
N ILE A 113 14.00 8.59 -3.84
CA ILE A 113 14.83 9.27 -2.84
C ILE A 113 15.54 10.42 -3.55
N ASP A 114 15.33 11.65 -3.08
CA ASP A 114 15.85 12.88 -3.70
C ASP A 114 15.60 12.91 -5.23
N ASP A 115 14.36 12.58 -5.61
CA ASP A 115 13.86 12.48 -7.00
C ASP A 115 14.47 11.37 -7.86
N SER A 116 15.41 10.60 -7.34
CA SER A 116 15.93 9.41 -8.02
C SER A 116 15.01 8.21 -7.76
N LEU A 117 14.56 7.55 -8.83
CA LEU A 117 13.77 6.32 -8.71
C LEU A 117 14.64 5.24 -8.07
N VAL A 118 14.17 4.71 -6.94
CA VAL A 118 14.82 3.63 -6.24
C VAL A 118 14.31 2.30 -6.76
N ASP A 119 12.99 2.12 -6.75
CA ASP A 119 12.37 0.87 -7.19
C ASP A 119 10.88 1.02 -7.51
N LYS A 120 10.33 -0.04 -8.10
CA LYS A 120 8.92 -0.22 -8.47
C LYS A 120 8.42 -1.53 -7.85
N PHE A 121 7.26 -1.49 -7.21
CA PHE A 121 6.63 -2.62 -6.54
C PHE A 121 5.26 -2.87 -7.16
N ASP A 122 5.04 -4.08 -7.71
CA ASP A 122 3.80 -4.44 -8.40
C ASP A 122 2.97 -5.40 -7.52
N PHE A 123 1.76 -5.00 -7.13
CA PHE A 123 0.83 -5.74 -6.26
C PHE A 123 -0.46 -6.14 -6.99
#